data_AF-A0A9X1I5B0-F1
#
_entry.id   AF-A0A9X1I5B0-F1
#
_cell.length_a   1.000
_cell.length_b   1.000
_cell.length_c   1.000
_cell.angle_alpha   90.00
_cell.angle_beta   90.00
_cell.angle_gamma   90.00
#
_symmetry.space_group_name_H-M   'P 1'
#
loop_
_entity.id
_entity.type
_entity.pdbx_description
1 polymer ?
#
loop_
_entity_poly.entity_id
_entity_poly.type
_entity_poly.pdbx_seq_one_letter_code
_entity_poly.pdbx_strand_id
1 'polypeptide(L)' 'ESSETAILPYEAANTAAIDLSASLTANSTLPVIQVLGIEFYQEVNGQMYALKNGAFNALAIVTVDTP' A
#
# COMPACT_ATOMS: atom_id res chain seq x y z
N GLU A 1 -6.78 -11.14 -0.71
CA GLU A 1 -7.08 -9.93 -1.51
C GLU A 1 -6.20 -8.78 -1.06
N SER A 2 -5.95 -7.82 -1.95
CA SER A 2 -5.27 -6.55 -1.64
C SER A 2 -6.27 -5.40 -1.83
N SER A 3 -6.14 -4.35 -1.03
CA SER A 3 -6.88 -3.10 -1.16
C SER A 3 -5.88 -1.98 -1.43
N GLU A 4 -6.26 -1.04 -2.28
CA GLU A 4 -5.43 0.10 -2.67
C GLU A 4 -6.27 1.38 -2.77
N THR A 5 -5.59 2.52 -2.77
CA THR A 5 -6.22 3.82 -2.95
C THR A 5 -6.30 4.19 -4.42
N ALA A 6 -7.11 5.21 -4.75
CA ALA A 6 -6.83 5.99 -5.95
C ALA A 6 -5.46 6.69 -5.84
N ILE A 7 -4.96 7.23 -6.94
CA ILE A 7 -3.73 8.04 -6.90
C ILE A 7 -4.01 9.31 -6.10
N LEU A 8 -3.18 9.53 -5.08
CA LEU A 8 -3.28 10.68 -4.18
C LEU A 8 -2.26 11.76 -4.59
N PRO A 9 -2.58 13.05 -4.37
CA PRO A 9 -1.63 14.13 -4.65
C PRO A 9 -0.42 14.04 -3.71
N TYR A 10 0.77 14.34 -4.24
CA TYR A 10 2.00 14.42 -3.46
C TYR A 10 2.25 15.87 -3.03
N GLU A 11 1.69 16.27 -1.90
CA GLU A 11 1.73 17.64 -1.39
C GLU A 11 2.05 17.68 0.11
N ALA A 12 2.35 18.86 0.65
CA ALA A 12 2.71 19.02 2.06
C ALA A 12 1.55 18.81 3.05
N ALA A 13 0.31 18.88 2.58
CA ALA A 13 -0.87 18.67 3.42
C ALA A 13 -1.00 17.20 3.81
N ASN A 14 -1.40 16.94 5.05
CA ASN A 14 -1.63 15.57 5.52
C ASN A 14 -2.77 14.92 4.73
N THR A 15 -2.54 13.67 4.30
CA THR A 15 -3.61 12.80 3.80
C THR A 15 -4.60 12.53 4.93
N ALA A 16 -5.89 12.59 4.62
CA ALA A 16 -6.94 12.14 5.55
C ALA A 16 -6.78 10.64 5.86
N ALA A 17 -7.40 10.18 6.95
CA ALA A 17 -7.39 8.75 7.27
C ALA A 17 -8.04 7.92 6.15
N ILE A 18 -7.43 6.79 5.82
CA ILE A 18 -7.88 5.85 4.78
C ILE A 18 -7.96 4.46 5.40
N ASP A 19 -9.12 3.83 5.27
CA ASP A 19 -9.33 2.44 5.68
C ASP A 19 -9.06 1.52 4.49
N LEU A 20 -8.03 0.68 4.60
CA LEU A 20 -7.75 -0.42 3.68
C LEU A 20 -8.13 -1.74 4.36
N SER A 21 -9.02 -2.51 3.74
CA SER A 21 -9.50 -3.77 4.30
C SER A 21 -8.98 -4.97 3.52
N ALA A 22 -8.61 -6.02 4.25
CA ALA A 22 -8.25 -7.31 3.70
C ALA A 22 -8.96 -8.40 4.50
N SER A 23 -9.91 -9.08 3.85
CA SER A 23 -10.69 -10.15 4.48
C SER A 23 -9.85 -11.43 4.56
N LEU A 24 -9.85 -12.05 5.74
CA LEU A 24 -9.17 -13.32 6.01
C LEU A 24 -10.19 -14.36 6.47
N THR A 25 -9.96 -15.62 6.10
CA THR A 25 -10.71 -16.74 6.68
C THR A 25 -10.34 -16.86 8.15
N ALA A 26 -11.35 -16.87 9.02
CA ALA A 26 -11.13 -17.03 10.45
C ALA A 26 -10.44 -18.37 10.76
N ASN A 27 -9.60 -18.38 11.81
CA ASN A 27 -8.87 -19.57 12.28
C ASN A 27 -7.93 -20.17 11.23
N SER A 28 -7.21 -19.32 10.48
CA SER A 28 -6.10 -19.78 9.64
C SER A 28 -5.08 -20.53 10.49
N THR A 29 -4.64 -21.71 10.01
CA THR A 29 -3.51 -22.46 10.59
C THR A 29 -2.18 -22.11 9.94
N LEU A 30 -2.17 -21.11 9.06
CA LEU A 30 -0.98 -20.58 8.39
C LEU A 30 -0.59 -19.23 8.98
N PRO A 31 0.72 -18.89 9.02
CA PRO A 31 1.16 -17.54 9.32
C PRO A 31 0.52 -16.52 8.37
N VAL A 32 0.07 -15.41 8.92
CA VAL A 32 -0.48 -14.26 8.19
C VAL A 32 0.51 -13.12 8.27
N ILE A 33 0.91 -12.60 7.11
CA ILE A 33 1.81 -11.45 6.99
C ILE A 33 1.04 -10.34 6.28
N GLN A 34 0.88 -9.21 6.94
CA GLN A 34 0.31 -8.00 6.34
C GLN A 34 1.44 -7.06 5.96
N VAL A 35 1.42 -6.65 4.70
CA VAL A 35 2.33 -5.64 4.15
C VAL A 35 1.56 -4.40 3.74
N LEU A 36 2.17 -3.24 3.95
CA LEU A 36 1.69 -1.95 3.47
C LEU A 36 2.77 -1.30 2.61
N GLY A 37 2.38 -0.83 1.43
CA GLY A 37 3.28 -0.20 0.46
C GLY A 37 2.78 1.17 0.01
N ILE A 38 3.71 2.03 -0.40
CA ILE A 38 3.42 3.26 -1.15
C ILE A 38 4.02 3.12 -2.55
N GLU A 39 3.21 3.29 -3.59
CA GLU A 39 3.68 3.39 -4.97
C GLU A 39 3.69 4.85 -5.41
N PHE A 40 4.81 5.31 -5.96
CA PHE A 40 4.95 6.67 -6.47
C PHE A 40 4.65 6.70 -7.97
N TYR A 41 3.97 7.75 -8.40
CA TYR A 41 3.67 8.00 -9.81
C TYR A 41 4.24 9.34 -10.23
N GLN A 42 4.59 9.44 -11.51
CA GLN A 42 4.87 10.72 -12.18
C GLN A 42 3.78 10.98 -13.20
N GLU A 43 3.29 12.21 -13.23
CA GLU A 43 2.36 12.66 -14.26
C GLU A 43 3.14 13.20 -15.46
N VAL A 44 2.86 12.68 -16.65
CA VAL A 44 3.43 13.15 -17.91
C VAL A 44 2.27 13.33 -18.89
N ASN A 45 2.04 14.56 -19.35
CA ASN A 45 0.97 14.92 -20.27
C ASN A 45 -0.43 14.45 -19.82
N GLY A 46 -0.74 14.56 -18.52
CA GLY A 46 -2.03 14.14 -17.97
C GLY A 46 -2.16 12.63 -17.72
N GLN A 47 -1.11 11.84 -17.96
CA GLN A 47 -1.08 10.41 -17.66
C GLN A 47 -0.15 10.10 -16.51
N MET A 48 -0.63 9.27 -15.58
CA MET A 48 0.15 8.78 -14.45
C MET A 48 0.94 7.52 -14.82
N TYR A 49 2.25 7.54 -14.53
CA TYR A 49 3.17 6.43 -14.74
C TYR A 49 3.86 6.05 -13.45
N ALA A 50 3.88 4.76 -13.11
CA ALA A 50 4.60 4.27 -11.95
C ALA A 50 6.10 4.62 -12.04
N LEU A 51 6.64 5.19 -10.97
CA LEU A 51 8.06 5.50 -10.82
C LEU A 51 8.81 4.24 -10.35
N LYS A 52 9.42 3.54 -11.29
CA LYS A 52 10.17 2.30 -11.04
C LYS A 52 11.68 2.52 -10.94
N ASN A 53 12.10 3.60 -10.29
CA ASN A 53 13.52 3.96 -10.20
C ASN A 53 14.29 3.15 -9.14
N GLY A 54 13.60 2.31 -8.35
CA GLY A 54 14.20 1.47 -7.31
C GLY A 54 14.77 2.25 -6.13
N ALA A 55 14.52 3.56 -6.05
CA ALA A 55 14.95 4.38 -4.94
C ALA A 55 13.96 4.21 -3.77
N PHE A 56 14.50 3.92 -2.58
CA PHE A 56 13.77 3.69 -1.32
C PHE A 56 12.90 2.42 -1.30
N ASN A 57 12.80 1.83 -0.11
CA ASN A 57 11.83 0.76 0.15
C ASN A 57 10.59 1.39 0.79
N ALA A 58 9.54 1.55 0.00
CA ALA A 58 8.26 2.08 0.46
C ALA A 58 7.30 0.99 0.98
N LEU A 59 7.80 -0.23 1.21
CA LEU A 59 7.06 -1.38 1.71
C LEU A 59 7.50 -1.74 3.13
N ALA A 60 6.54 -1.96 4.01
CA ALA A 60 6.76 -2.43 5.37
C ALA A 60 5.85 -3.61 5.71
N ILE A 61 6.36 -4.54 6.52
CA ILE A 61 5.52 -5.53 7.22
C ILE A 61 4.92 -4.81 8.42
N VAL A 62 3.60 -4.68 8.45
CA VAL A 62 2.88 -3.95 9.50
C VAL A 62 2.26 -4.87 10.53
N THR A 63 1.99 -6.13 10.15
CA THR A 63 1.45 -7.16 11.03
C THR A 63 2.05 -8.51 10.68
N VAL A 64 2.41 -9.28 11.70
CA VAL A 64 2.71 -10.71 11.57
C VAL A 64 1.91 -11.44 12.62
N ASP A 65 1.11 -12.40 12.19
CA ASP A 65 0.32 -13.28 13.04
C ASP A 65 0.69 -14.74 12.75
N THR A 66 0.89 -15.52 13.80
CA THR A 66 1.32 -16.92 13.71
C THR A 66 0.43 -17.78 14.60
N PRO A 67 0.06 -19.00 14.16
CA PRO A 67 -0.81 -19.90 14.92
C PRO A 67 -0.35 -20.18 16.36
#